data_AF-A0A117Q1K1-F1
#
_entry.id   AF-A0A117Q1K1-F1
#
_cell.length_a   1.000
_cell.length_b   1.000
_cell.length_c   1.000
_cell.angle_alpha   90.00
_cell.angle_beta   90.00
_cell.angle_gamma   90.00
#
_symmetry.space_group_name_H-M   'P 1'
#
loop_
_entity.id
_entity.type
_entity.pdbx_description
1 polymer ?
#
loop_
_entity_poly.entity_id
_entity_poly.type
_entity_poly.pdbx_seq_one_letter_code
_entity_poly.pdbx_strand_id
1 'polypeptide(L)'
;MTKPDQQLNLDAIETRATTATPGPWCTVGAEVFQGTEYTPDVSPWIGETCRASGGMGKADAEFIAHAREDVPRLVTEVRRLRAELATVTGQRDYWHGELMHADARITELGKAANCQSAAANNGDRCSLPIRHRGDHRTADKRHYWSDEYAAPAAAGSAAANEDGQQ
;
A
#
# COMPACT_ATOMS: atom_id res chain seq x y z
N MET A 1 -19.96 6.52 -21.07
CA MET A 1 -19.29 7.44 -20.13
C MET A 1 -19.55 6.93 -18.72
N THR A 2 -18.61 6.15 -18.17
CA THR A 2 -18.60 5.77 -16.77
C THR A 2 -18.34 7.04 -15.96
N LYS A 3 -19.23 7.38 -15.04
CA LYS A 3 -19.09 8.57 -14.19
C LYS A 3 -17.82 8.37 -13.35
N PRO A 4 -16.77 9.19 -13.52
CA PRO A 4 -15.62 9.10 -12.64
C PRO A 4 -16.09 9.46 -11.22
N ASP A 5 -15.56 8.74 -10.24
CA ASP A 5 -15.57 9.11 -8.81
C ASP A 5 -16.74 8.66 -7.92
N GLN A 6 -17.74 7.92 -8.41
CA GLN A 6 -18.64 7.24 -7.45
C GLN A 6 -18.00 5.96 -6.95
N GLN A 7 -17.25 6.06 -5.85
CA GLN A 7 -16.70 4.89 -5.17
C GLN A 7 -17.84 3.93 -4.82
N LEU A 8 -17.71 2.68 -5.28
CA LEU A 8 -18.71 1.64 -5.03
C LEU A 8 -18.88 1.43 -3.52
N ASN A 9 -20.11 1.62 -3.03
CA ASN A 9 -20.48 1.39 -1.64
C ASN A 9 -20.67 -0.12 -1.41
N LEU A 10 -19.63 -0.77 -0.88
CA LEU A 10 -19.59 -2.21 -0.66
C LEU A 10 -20.49 -2.65 0.50
N ASP A 11 -20.60 -1.85 1.57
CA ASP A 11 -21.47 -2.15 2.71
C ASP A 11 -22.94 -2.19 2.29
N ALA A 12 -23.36 -1.27 1.42
CA ALA A 12 -24.72 -1.26 0.90
C ALA A 12 -25.00 -2.48 0.00
N ILE A 13 -24.02 -2.95 -0.77
CA ILE A 13 -24.14 -4.16 -1.59
C ILE A 13 -24.24 -5.40 -0.70
N GLU A 14 -23.34 -5.52 0.27
CA GLU A 14 -23.32 -6.63 1.22
C GLU A 14 -24.61 -6.68 2.05
N THR A 15 -25.12 -5.52 2.49
CA THR A 15 -26.39 -5.43 3.21
C THR A 15 -27.56 -5.95 2.36
N ARG A 16 -27.63 -5.56 1.07
CA ARG A 16 -28.67 -6.08 0.16
C ARG A 16 -28.53 -7.60 -0.03
N ALA A 17 -27.31 -8.08 -0.24
CA ALA A 17 -27.04 -9.50 -0.42
C ALA A 17 -27.40 -10.30 0.83
N THR A 18 -27.04 -9.84 2.03
CA THR A 18 -27.31 -10.53 3.30
C THR A 18 -28.79 -10.48 3.70
N THR A 19 -29.52 -9.41 3.33
CA THR A 19 -30.96 -9.27 3.60
C THR A 19 -31.82 -10.18 2.72
N ALA A 20 -31.35 -10.54 1.52
CA ALA A 20 -32.07 -11.47 0.64
C ALA A 20 -32.15 -12.89 1.27
N THR A 21 -33.05 -13.73 0.75
CA THR A 21 -33.24 -15.13 1.19
C THR A 21 -31.90 -15.88 1.28
N PRO A 22 -31.55 -16.54 2.40
CA PRO A 22 -30.29 -17.27 2.53
C PRO A 22 -30.08 -18.28 1.39
N GLY A 23 -28.84 -18.38 0.91
CA GLY A 23 -28.44 -19.39 -0.08
C GLY A 23 -28.19 -20.76 0.55
N PRO A 24 -27.84 -21.76 -0.27
CA PRO A 24 -27.72 -21.70 -1.73
C PRO A 24 -29.09 -21.65 -2.42
N TRP A 25 -29.11 -21.22 -3.68
CA TRP A 25 -30.29 -21.21 -4.54
C TRP A 25 -30.05 -22.15 -5.72
N CYS A 26 -31.10 -22.82 -6.19
CA CYS A 26 -31.09 -23.70 -7.35
C CYS A 26 -32.19 -23.31 -8.34
N THR A 27 -32.21 -23.93 -9.52
CA THR A 27 -33.16 -23.58 -10.58
C THR A 27 -33.85 -24.80 -11.19
N VAL A 28 -35.08 -24.60 -11.66
CA VAL A 28 -35.81 -25.54 -12.51
C VAL A 28 -36.42 -24.75 -13.67
N GLY A 29 -35.85 -24.89 -14.86
CA GLY A 29 -36.25 -24.04 -15.99
C GLY A 29 -36.00 -22.57 -15.67
N ALA A 30 -37.04 -21.73 -15.75
CA ALA A 30 -36.97 -20.29 -15.48
C ALA A 30 -37.23 -19.91 -14.01
N GLU A 31 -37.47 -20.89 -13.14
CA GLU A 31 -37.79 -20.70 -11.72
C GLU A 31 -36.54 -20.83 -10.84
N VAL A 32 -36.52 -20.08 -9.74
CA VAL A 32 -35.46 -20.07 -8.74
C VAL A 32 -36.03 -20.50 -7.39
N PHE A 33 -35.36 -21.44 -6.75
CA PHE A 33 -35.74 -22.02 -5.46
C PHE A 33 -34.60 -21.95 -4.46
N GLN A 34 -34.92 -21.98 -3.17
CA GLN A 34 -33.91 -22.13 -2.13
C GLN A 34 -33.49 -23.60 -1.98
N GLY A 35 -32.18 -23.84 -1.89
CA GLY A 35 -31.57 -25.16 -1.81
C GLY A 35 -30.42 -25.35 -2.81
N THR A 36 -29.67 -26.45 -2.65
CA THR A 36 -28.68 -26.89 -3.66
C THR A 36 -29.33 -27.62 -4.82
N GLU A 37 -30.49 -28.23 -4.58
CA GLU A 37 -31.31 -28.95 -5.57
C GLU A 37 -32.78 -28.72 -5.24
N TYR A 38 -33.63 -28.75 -6.25
CA TYR A 38 -35.07 -28.62 -6.08
C TYR A 38 -35.67 -29.90 -5.50
N THR A 39 -36.37 -29.76 -4.38
CA THR A 39 -37.17 -30.82 -3.77
C THR A 39 -38.63 -30.38 -3.71
N PRO A 40 -39.56 -31.09 -4.39
CA PRO A 40 -40.99 -30.79 -4.33
C PRO A 40 -41.50 -30.68 -2.88
N ASP A 41 -42.36 -29.71 -2.62
CA ASP A 41 -42.96 -29.39 -1.30
C ASP A 41 -41.99 -29.01 -0.18
N VAL A 42 -40.68 -29.00 -0.45
CA VAL A 42 -39.63 -28.67 0.53
C VAL A 42 -38.91 -27.38 0.15
N SER A 43 -38.53 -27.21 -1.12
CA SER A 43 -37.75 -26.05 -1.59
C SER A 43 -38.64 -24.81 -1.74
N PRO A 44 -38.44 -23.75 -0.92
CA PRO A 44 -39.19 -22.51 -1.07
C PRO A 44 -38.93 -21.85 -2.43
N TRP A 45 -40.00 -21.41 -3.10
CA TRP A 45 -39.91 -20.61 -4.32
C TRP A 45 -39.41 -19.20 -3.98
N ILE A 46 -38.40 -18.74 -4.70
CA ILE A 46 -37.79 -17.42 -4.53
C ILE A 46 -38.33 -16.44 -5.58
N GLY A 47 -38.51 -16.92 -6.82
CA GLY A 47 -38.98 -16.11 -7.93
C GLY A 47 -38.82 -16.83 -9.27
N GLU A 48 -39.20 -16.14 -10.34
CA GLU A 48 -39.08 -16.62 -11.72
C GLU A 48 -38.62 -15.50 -12.65
N THR A 49 -38.07 -15.88 -13.80
CA THR A 49 -37.80 -14.94 -14.89
C THR A 49 -39.01 -14.87 -15.84
N CYS A 50 -39.30 -13.69 -16.38
CA CYS A 50 -40.51 -13.46 -17.19
C CYS A 50 -40.56 -14.22 -18.54
N ARG A 51 -39.56 -15.06 -18.85
CA ARG A 51 -39.47 -15.85 -20.08
C ARG A 51 -39.43 -17.34 -19.78
N ALA A 52 -40.56 -17.85 -19.28
CA ALA A 52 -40.72 -19.27 -18.95
C ALA A 52 -40.50 -20.23 -20.13
N SER A 53 -40.76 -19.79 -21.36
CA SER A 53 -40.55 -20.59 -22.58
C SER A 53 -39.29 -20.17 -23.34
N GLY A 54 -38.28 -21.04 -23.37
CA GLY A 54 -37.04 -20.88 -24.14
C GLY A 54 -35.77 -20.89 -23.28
N GLY A 55 -34.60 -21.12 -23.91
CA GLY A 55 -33.33 -21.28 -23.19
C GLY A 55 -32.84 -20.05 -22.42
N MET A 56 -33.31 -18.85 -22.77
CA MET A 56 -32.88 -17.61 -22.11
C MET A 56 -33.39 -17.48 -20.66
N GLY A 57 -34.64 -17.83 -20.38
CA GLY A 57 -35.19 -17.71 -19.02
C GLY A 57 -34.48 -18.63 -18.02
N LYS A 58 -34.03 -19.81 -18.50
CA LYS A 58 -33.18 -20.70 -17.73
C LYS A 58 -31.82 -20.08 -17.44
N ALA A 59 -31.15 -19.51 -18.44
CA ALA A 59 -29.85 -18.87 -18.24
C ALA A 59 -29.93 -17.67 -17.28
N ASP A 60 -30.99 -16.87 -17.38
CA ASP A 60 -31.23 -15.74 -16.46
C ASP A 60 -31.48 -16.23 -15.02
N ALA A 61 -32.25 -17.30 -14.84
CA ALA A 61 -32.50 -17.91 -13.54
C ALA A 61 -31.21 -18.49 -12.93
N GLU A 62 -30.39 -19.19 -13.73
CA GLU A 62 -29.09 -19.73 -13.29
C GLU A 62 -28.16 -18.60 -12.84
N PHE A 63 -28.11 -17.50 -13.59
CA PHE A 63 -27.33 -16.32 -13.20
C PHE A 63 -27.81 -15.74 -11.85
N ILE A 64 -29.12 -15.61 -11.66
CA ILE A 64 -29.71 -15.10 -10.39
C ILE A 64 -29.38 -16.04 -9.23
N ALA A 65 -29.50 -17.35 -9.42
CA ALA A 65 -29.20 -18.35 -8.40
C ALA A 65 -27.73 -18.26 -7.94
N HIS A 66 -26.79 -18.21 -8.89
CA HIS A 66 -25.36 -18.09 -8.58
C HIS A 66 -24.99 -16.73 -7.97
N ALA A 67 -25.67 -15.65 -8.34
CA ALA A 67 -25.41 -14.32 -7.78
C ALA A 67 -25.53 -14.28 -6.24
N ARG A 68 -26.35 -15.16 -5.65
CA ARG A 68 -26.50 -15.29 -4.19
C ARG A 68 -25.19 -15.60 -3.48
N GLU A 69 -24.31 -16.36 -4.11
CA GLU A 69 -23.00 -16.76 -3.59
C GLU A 69 -21.87 -15.90 -4.16
N ASP A 70 -21.95 -15.58 -5.45
CA ASP A 70 -20.90 -14.84 -6.14
C ASP A 70 -20.81 -13.38 -5.69
N VAL A 71 -21.94 -12.70 -5.43
CA VAL A 71 -21.90 -11.29 -4.99
C VAL A 71 -21.19 -11.13 -3.63
N PRO A 72 -21.51 -11.88 -2.56
CA PRO A 72 -20.74 -11.83 -1.32
C PRO A 72 -19.24 -12.14 -1.49
N ARG A 73 -18.89 -13.12 -2.33
CA ARG A 73 -17.49 -13.47 -2.64
C ARG A 73 -16.77 -12.31 -3.32
N LEU A 74 -17.40 -11.69 -4.32
CA LEU A 74 -16.86 -10.54 -5.02
C LEU A 74 -16.67 -9.33 -4.10
N VAL A 75 -17.62 -9.07 -3.19
CA VAL A 75 -17.48 -7.98 -2.20
C VAL A 75 -16.26 -8.23 -1.31
N THR A 76 -16.10 -9.46 -0.81
CA THR A 76 -14.93 -9.85 0.01
C THR A 76 -13.63 -9.60 -0.75
N GLU A 77 -13.58 -10.02 -2.01
CA GLU A 77 -12.39 -9.87 -2.85
C GLU A 77 -12.07 -8.40 -3.16
N VAL A 78 -13.07 -7.58 -3.47
CA VAL A 78 -12.85 -6.14 -3.69
C VAL A 78 -12.34 -5.45 -2.43
N ARG A 79 -12.81 -5.83 -1.23
CA ARG A 79 -12.28 -5.32 0.04
C ARG A 79 -10.80 -5.67 0.19
N ARG A 80 -10.43 -6.93 -0.06
CA ARG A 80 -9.03 -7.40 -0.01
C ARG A 80 -8.15 -6.59 -0.97
N LEU A 81 -8.54 -6.47 -2.22
CA LEU A 81 -7.80 -5.73 -3.25
C LEU A 81 -7.66 -4.24 -2.90
N ARG A 82 -8.69 -3.60 -2.34
CA ARG A 82 -8.61 -2.21 -1.87
C ARG A 82 -7.61 -2.04 -0.72
N ALA A 83 -7.56 -2.98 0.22
CA ALA A 83 -6.60 -2.96 1.33
C ALA A 83 -5.15 -3.14 0.84
N GLU A 84 -4.93 -4.04 -0.10
CA GLU A 84 -3.61 -4.24 -0.73
C GLU A 84 -3.17 -3.02 -1.52
N LEU A 85 -4.08 -2.43 -2.32
CA LEU A 85 -3.79 -1.20 -3.06
C LEU A 85 -3.42 -0.05 -2.13
N ALA A 86 -4.12 0.11 -1.00
CA ALA A 86 -3.81 1.12 0.00
C ALA A 86 -2.40 0.90 0.60
N THR A 87 -2.06 -0.36 0.88
CA THR A 87 -0.73 -0.73 1.40
C THR A 87 0.38 -0.37 0.42
N VAL A 88 0.26 -0.81 -0.84
CA VAL A 88 1.27 -0.55 -1.88
C VAL A 88 1.39 0.95 -2.17
N THR A 89 0.26 1.66 -2.21
CA THR A 89 0.25 3.11 -2.42
C THR A 89 0.95 3.84 -1.27
N GLY A 90 0.68 3.45 -0.03
CA GLY A 90 1.35 4.02 1.14
C GLY A 90 2.87 3.77 1.12
N GLN A 91 3.31 2.57 0.74
CA GLN A 91 4.74 2.26 0.58
C GLN A 91 5.38 3.11 -0.51
N ARG A 92 4.73 3.23 -1.68
CA ARG A 92 5.20 4.08 -2.78
C ARG A 92 5.37 5.52 -2.32
N ASP A 93 4.37 6.08 -1.64
CA ASP A 93 4.37 7.47 -1.22
C ASP A 93 5.44 7.72 -0.15
N TYR A 94 5.64 6.77 0.78
CA TYR A 94 6.75 6.79 1.72
C TYR A 94 8.12 6.85 1.02
N TRP A 95 8.39 5.90 0.11
CA TRP A 95 9.66 5.85 -0.60
C TRP A 95 9.88 7.07 -1.50
N HIS A 96 8.81 7.61 -2.08
CA HIS A 96 8.90 8.84 -2.85
C HIS A 96 9.32 10.02 -1.96
N GLY A 97 8.79 10.13 -0.74
CA GLY A 97 9.23 11.11 0.24
C GLY A 97 10.71 10.96 0.61
N GLU A 98 11.16 9.74 0.90
CA GLU A 98 12.57 9.45 1.21
C GLU A 98 13.50 9.83 0.06
N LEU A 99 13.12 9.51 -1.18
CA LEU A 99 13.87 9.89 -2.38
C LEU A 99 13.96 11.41 -2.54
N MET A 100 12.86 12.14 -2.31
CA MET A 100 12.86 13.61 -2.34
C MET A 100 13.76 14.21 -1.26
N HIS A 101 13.77 13.65 -0.04
CA HIS A 101 14.66 14.08 1.03
C HIS A 101 16.13 13.82 0.70
N ALA A 102 16.45 12.65 0.15
CA ALA A 102 17.80 12.31 -0.28
C ALA A 102 18.30 13.24 -1.39
N ASP A 103 17.47 13.53 -2.40
CA ASP A 103 17.81 14.44 -3.49
C ASP A 103 18.06 15.87 -3.00
N ALA A 104 17.21 16.37 -2.09
CA ALA A 104 17.41 17.66 -1.45
C ALA A 104 18.73 17.71 -0.67
N ARG A 105 19.08 16.63 0.04
CA ARG A 105 20.34 16.51 0.77
C ARG A 105 21.55 16.45 -0.16
N ILE A 106 21.47 15.70 -1.25
CA ILE A 106 22.52 15.64 -2.28
C ILE A 106 22.73 17.04 -2.88
N THR A 107 21.65 17.75 -3.18
CA THR A 107 21.71 19.13 -3.69
C THR A 107 22.38 20.08 -2.69
N GLU A 108 22.03 20.01 -1.40
CA GLU A 108 22.66 20.81 -0.34
C GLU A 108 24.17 20.51 -0.22
N LEU A 109 24.54 19.22 -0.19
CA LEU A 109 25.93 18.79 -0.09
C LEU A 109 26.73 19.17 -1.34
N GLY A 110 26.15 19.05 -2.53
CA GLY A 110 26.75 19.49 -3.78
C GLY A 110 27.05 20.99 -3.79
N LYS A 111 26.12 21.82 -3.30
CA LYS A 111 26.36 23.26 -3.10
C LYS A 111 27.47 23.53 -2.09
N ALA A 112 27.51 22.80 -0.99
CA ALA A 112 28.54 22.98 0.05
C ALA A 112 29.93 22.50 -0.40
N ALA A 113 30.01 21.49 -1.26
CA ALA A 113 31.27 20.98 -1.80
C ALA A 113 31.87 21.91 -2.86
N ASN A 114 31.05 22.74 -3.54
CA ASN A 114 31.50 23.63 -4.58
C ASN A 114 32.00 24.96 -3.98
N CYS A 115 33.30 25.05 -3.72
CA CYS A 115 33.92 26.27 -3.20
C CYS A 115 33.98 27.35 -4.30
N GLN A 116 33.28 28.48 -4.11
CA GLN A 116 33.24 29.58 -5.09
C GLN A 116 34.63 30.13 -5.47
N SER A 117 35.61 30.06 -4.57
CA SER A 117 36.98 30.48 -4.85
C SER A 117 37.79 29.46 -5.66
N ALA A 118 37.48 28.16 -5.58
CA ALA A 118 38.07 27.16 -6.46
C ALA A 118 37.54 27.28 -7.91
N ALA A 119 36.25 27.63 -8.05
CA ALA A 119 35.65 27.92 -9.37
C ALA A 119 36.23 29.20 -10.01
N ALA A 120 36.57 30.22 -9.19
CA ALA A 120 37.21 31.45 -9.66
C ALA A 120 38.69 31.27 -10.05
N ASN A 121 39.37 30.27 -9.50
CA ASN A 121 40.78 29.96 -9.78
C ASN A 121 40.96 28.88 -10.87
N ASN A 122 40.00 28.72 -11.79
CA ASN A 122 40.10 27.80 -12.94
C ASN A 122 40.42 26.34 -12.54
N GLY A 123 39.95 25.88 -11.37
CA GLY A 123 40.17 24.52 -10.87
C GLY A 123 41.38 24.34 -9.94
N ASP A 124 42.15 25.40 -9.66
CA ASP A 124 43.21 25.33 -8.66
C ASP A 124 42.63 25.12 -7.24
N ARG A 125 43.35 24.33 -6.44
CA ARG A 125 42.97 24.00 -5.06
C ARG A 125 42.73 25.29 -4.27
N CYS A 126 41.61 25.34 -3.54
CA CYS A 126 41.34 26.43 -2.60
C CYS A 126 42.56 26.62 -1.68
N SER A 127 43.03 27.86 -1.53
CA SER A 127 44.29 28.20 -0.84
C SER A 127 44.25 28.04 0.68
N LEU A 128 43.10 27.66 1.25
CA LEU A 128 42.96 27.39 2.67
C LEU A 128 43.31 25.92 2.98
N PRO A 129 44.19 25.65 3.97
CA PRO A 129 44.70 24.31 4.25
C PRO A 129 43.68 23.34 4.89
N ILE A 130 42.44 23.78 5.10
CA ILE A 130 41.41 23.05 5.86
C ILE A 130 40.10 23.10 5.08
N ARG A 131 39.37 21.97 5.01
CA ARG A 131 37.99 21.93 4.50
C ARG A 131 37.12 22.89 5.31
N HIS A 132 36.57 23.92 4.68
CA HIS A 132 35.68 24.90 5.32
C HIS A 132 34.30 24.88 4.64
N ARG A 133 33.25 25.14 5.42
CA ARG A 133 31.87 25.35 4.93
C ARG A 133 31.58 26.87 4.94
N GLY A 134 31.17 27.45 3.80
CA GLY A 134 30.70 28.85 3.70
C GLY A 134 31.53 29.79 2.80
N ASP A 135 30.97 30.97 2.53
CA ASP A 135 31.61 32.08 1.81
C ASP A 135 32.56 32.84 2.77
N HIS A 136 33.85 32.83 2.45
CA HIS A 136 34.91 33.49 3.23
C HIS A 136 35.03 34.98 2.91
N ARG A 137 34.19 35.53 2.03
CA ARG A 137 34.18 36.98 1.74
C ARG A 137 33.49 37.81 2.83
N THR A 138 32.68 37.23 3.72
CA THR A 138 31.89 38.02 4.68
C THR A 138 31.78 37.48 6.12
N ALA A 139 32.27 36.27 6.43
CA ALA A 139 32.17 35.74 7.79
C ALA A 139 33.43 36.02 8.63
N ASP A 140 33.27 36.79 9.71
CA ASP A 140 34.16 36.80 10.87
C ASP A 140 34.70 35.40 11.16
N LYS A 141 36.03 35.30 11.33
CA LYS A 141 36.79 34.07 11.57
C LYS A 141 36.50 33.44 12.94
N ARG A 142 35.24 33.10 13.23
CA ARG A 142 34.88 32.33 14.42
C ARG A 142 34.83 30.85 14.07
N HIS A 143 36.01 30.25 14.24
CA HIS A 143 36.23 28.82 14.32
C HIS A 143 35.30 28.18 15.35
N TYR A 144 34.52 27.18 14.94
CA TYR A 144 34.00 26.16 15.84
C TYR A 144 34.09 24.80 15.12
N TRP A 145 35.14 24.07 15.46
CA TRP A 145 35.08 22.61 15.54
C TRP A 145 35.40 22.30 17.00
N SER A 146 34.41 21.89 17.78
CA SER A 146 34.67 21.06 18.95
C SER A 146 34.73 19.61 18.47
N ASP A 147 35.78 18.91 18.86
CA ASP A 147 36.10 17.53 18.46
C ASP A 147 35.16 16.46 19.05
N GLU A 148 33.86 16.75 19.18
CA GLU A 148 32.89 15.80 19.77
C GLU A 148 32.46 14.66 18.82
N TYR A 149 33.05 14.59 17.62
CA TYR A 149 32.94 13.43 16.73
C TYR A 149 34.14 12.44 16.85
N ALA A 150 34.82 12.41 17.99
CA ALA A 150 35.65 11.26 18.33
C ALA A 150 34.75 10.04 18.57
N ALA A 151 34.85 9.02 17.72
CA ALA A 151 34.19 7.74 17.90
C ALA A 151 34.41 7.20 19.33
N PRO A 152 33.42 6.57 19.97
CA PRO A 152 33.62 5.98 21.30
C PRO A 152 34.75 4.95 21.22
N ALA A 153 35.75 5.14 22.09
CA ALA A 153 36.87 4.21 22.24
C ALA A 153 36.31 2.81 22.52
N ALA A 154 36.80 1.82 21.76
CA ALA A 154 36.57 0.42 22.04
C ALA A 154 37.02 0.12 23.48
N ALA A 155 36.05 -0.20 24.35
CA ALA A 155 36.34 -0.77 25.65
C ALA A 155 36.95 -2.16 25.45
N GLY A 156 38.21 -2.30 25.85
CA GLY A 156 39.02 -3.48 25.63
C GLY A 156 38.48 -4.72 26.31
N SER A 157 38.74 -5.85 25.66
CA SER A 157 38.74 -7.17 26.27
C SER A 157 39.75 -7.23 27.40
N ALA A 158 39.31 -7.60 28.60
CA ALA A 158 40.15 -8.24 29.60
C ALA A 158 39.53 -9.61 29.87
N ALA A 159 40.14 -10.65 29.30
CA ALA A 159 39.95 -12.01 29.73
C ALA A 159 40.72 -12.21 31.05
N ALA A 160 40.06 -12.79 32.04
CA ALA A 160 40.70 -13.51 33.14
C ALA A 160 39.92 -14.82 33.34
N ASN A 161 40.67 -15.92 33.32
CA ASN A 161 40.26 -17.31 33.30
C ASN A 161 39.74 -17.84 34.65
N GLU A 162 38.98 -18.94 34.53
CA GLU A 162 38.95 -20.15 35.38
C GLU A 162 38.58 -20.03 36.88
N ASP A 163 37.45 -20.62 37.28
CA ASP A 163 37.40 -21.93 37.97
C ASP A 163 36.01 -22.25 38.56
N GLY A 164 35.64 -23.55 38.58
CA GLY A 164 34.83 -24.11 39.67
C GLY A 164 33.36 -24.50 39.40
N GLN A 165 33.18 -25.73 38.95
CA GLN A 165 32.19 -26.73 39.41
C GLN A 165 31.08 -26.28 40.40
N GLN A 166 29.81 -26.44 40.00
CA GLN A 166 28.84 -27.42 40.52
C GLN A 166 27.50 -27.33 39.78
#